data_AF-A0A0Q4NNM6-F1
#
_entry.id   AF-A0A0Q4NNM6-F1
#
_cell.length_a   1.000
_cell.length_b   1.000
_cell.length_c   1.000
_cell.angle_alpha   90.00
_cell.angle_beta   90.00
_cell.angle_gamma   90.00
#
_symmetry.space_group_name_H-M   'P 1'
#
loop_
_entity.id
_entity.type
_entity.pdbx_description
1 polymer ?
#
loop_
_entity_poly.entity_id
_entity_poly.type
_entity_poly.pdbx_seq_one_letter_code
_entity_poly.pdbx_strand_id
1 'polypeptide(L)' 'MAEEELKYLKMAHNLYHSKPRPDDLVDQLDELARIAGGTTVEARMIGSLVSAATMDEANGHV' A
#
# COMPACT_ATOMS: atom_id res chain seq x y z
N MET A 1 -23.22 -5.48 4.46
CA MET A 1 -22.20 -5.03 5.44
C MET A 1 -20.83 -5.55 5.01
N ALA A 2 -20.33 -5.20 3.81
CA ALA A 2 -19.13 -5.85 3.24
C ALA A 2 -18.13 -4.89 2.56
N GLU A 3 -18.38 -3.58 2.59
CA GLU A 3 -17.52 -2.59 1.91
C GLU A 3 -16.61 -1.82 2.89
N GLU A 4 -16.83 -1.95 4.21
CA GLU A 4 -16.02 -1.28 5.24
C GLU A 4 -14.78 -2.08 5.68
N GLU A 5 -14.73 -3.40 5.46
CA GLU A 5 -13.70 -4.26 6.06
C GLU A 5 -12.29 -4.09 5.48
N LEU A 6 -12.12 -3.41 4.34
CA LEU A 6 -10.83 -3.30 3.64
C LEU A 6 -10.61 -1.92 2.99
N LYS A 7 -11.05 -0.85 3.66
CA LYS A 7 -10.97 0.52 3.11
C LYS A 7 -9.53 0.99 2.85
N TYR A 8 -8.59 0.68 3.74
CA TYR A 8 -7.19 1.09 3.62
C TYR A 8 -6.47 0.26 2.56
N LEU A 9 -6.80 -1.02 2.42
CA LEU A 9 -6.28 -1.84 1.33
C LEU A 9 -6.73 -1.32 -0.03
N LYS A 10 -7.99 -0.89 -0.17
CA LYS A 10 -8.48 -0.27 -1.42
C LYS A 10 -7.73 1.04 -1.72
N MET A 11 -7.47 1.86 -0.71
CA MET A 11 -6.65 3.07 -0.86
C MET A 11 -5.22 2.74 -1.28
N ALA A 12 -4.58 1.77 -0.63
CA ALA A 12 -3.23 1.32 -0.94
C ALA A 12 -3.13 0.78 -2.38
N HIS A 13 -4.12 0.00 -2.82
CA HIS A 13 -4.16 -0.53 -4.17
C HIS A 13 -4.32 0.58 -5.22
N ASN A 14 -5.18 1.56 -4.98
CA ASN A 14 -5.34 2.71 -5.86
C ASN A 14 -4.05 3.54 -5.94
N LEU A 15 -3.38 3.72 -4.80
CA LEU A 15 -2.13 4.46 -4.73
C LEU A 15 -1.01 3.73 -5.50
N TYR A 16 -0.86 2.43 -5.28
CA TYR A 16 0.16 1.60 -5.96
C TYR A 16 0.04 1.64 -7.49
N HIS A 17 -1.19 1.69 -8.02
CA HIS A 17 -1.46 1.70 -9.45
C HIS A 17 -1.69 3.11 -10.03
N SER A 18 -1.54 4.15 -9.22
CA SER A 18 -1.67 5.53 -9.68
C SER A 18 -0.56 5.87 -10.68
N LYS A 19 -0.91 6.68 -11.68
CA LYS A 19 0.02 7.16 -12.71
C LYS A 19 -0.13 8.69 -12.85
N PRO A 20 0.96 9.47 -12.71
CA PRO A 20 2.32 9.04 -12.35
C PRO A 20 2.36 8.47 -10.93
N ARG A 21 3.33 7.58 -10.68
CA ARG A 21 3.55 7.00 -9.35
C ARG A 21 4.10 8.09 -8.43
N PRO A 22 3.67 8.17 -7.16
CA PRO A 22 4.26 9.10 -6.19
C PRO A 22 5.70 8.69 -5.88
N ASP A 23 6.59 9.68 -5.72
CA ASP A 23 7.99 9.46 -5.30
C ASP A 23 8.09 8.90 -3.87
N ASP A 24 7.07 9.12 -3.04
CA ASP A 24 6.95 8.68 -1.66
C ASP A 24 5.97 7.51 -1.50
N LEU A 25 5.77 6.72 -2.57
CA LEU A 25 4.79 5.62 -2.58
C LEU A 25 5.01 4.63 -1.42
N VAL A 26 6.25 4.22 -1.19
CA VAL A 26 6.59 3.27 -0.12
C VAL A 26 6.18 3.81 1.25
N ASP A 27 6.49 5.07 1.54
CA ASP A 27 6.16 5.73 2.80
C ASP A 27 4.64 5.86 2.98
N GLN A 28 3.91 6.22 1.92
CA GLN A 28 2.46 6.33 1.97
C GLN A 28 1.77 4.97 2.17
N LEU A 29 2.30 3.90 1.56
CA LEU A 29 1.78 2.54 1.78
C LEU A 29 2.08 2.05 3.20
N ASP A 30 3.25 2.35 3.75
CA ASP A 30 3.61 1.97 5.12
C ASP A 30 2.73 2.70 6.15
N GLU A 31 2.43 3.98 5.93
CA GLU A 31 1.49 4.72 6.79
C GLU A 31 0.07 4.14 6.70
N LEU A 32 -0.40 3.72 5.51
CA LEU A 32 -1.69 3.03 5.38
C LEU A 32 -1.71 1.69 6.13
N ALA A 33 -0.62 0.92 6.11
CA ALA A 33 -0.50 -0.31 6.87
C ALA A 33 -0.54 -0.06 8.39
N ARG A 34 0.12 1.01 8.85
CA ARG A 34 0.08 1.45 10.25
C ARG A 34 -1.32 1.87 10.69
N ILE A 35 -2.01 2.68 9.89
CA ILE A 35 -3.38 3.14 10.19
C ILE A 35 -4.38 1.98 10.18
N ALA A 36 -4.22 1.00 9.28
CA ALA A 36 -5.02 -0.24 9.26
C ALA A 36 -4.79 -1.12 10.50
N GLY A 37 -3.80 -0.78 11.34
CA GLY A 37 -3.40 -1.51 12.54
C GLY A 37 -2.49 -2.66 12.19
N GLY A 38 -1.17 -2.50 12.35
CA GLY A 38 -0.11 -3.39 11.83
C GLY A 38 -0.25 -4.91 12.07
N THR A 39 -1.13 -5.36 12.96
CA THR A 39 -1.43 -6.79 13.20
C THR A 39 -2.69 -7.30 12.50
N THR A 40 -3.47 -6.43 11.85
CA THR A 40 -4.68 -6.80 11.10
C THR A 40 -4.31 -7.49 9.79
N VAL A 41 -5.25 -8.27 9.25
CA VAL A 41 -5.10 -8.91 7.94
C VAL A 41 -4.92 -7.83 6.86
N GLU A 42 -5.65 -6.72 6.98
CA GLU A 42 -5.57 -5.59 6.06
C GLU A 42 -4.15 -4.98 6.02
N ALA A 43 -3.56 -4.71 7.19
CA ALA A 43 -2.20 -4.19 7.27
C ALA A 43 -1.16 -5.13 6.65
N ARG A 44 -1.32 -6.46 6.84
CA ARG A 44 -0.44 -7.45 6.20
C ARG A 44 -0.55 -7.45 4.68
N MET A 45 -1.77 -7.29 4.14
CA MET A 45 -1.98 -7.19 2.69
C MET A 45 -1.35 -5.91 2.12
N ILE A 46 -1.44 -4.79 2.84
CA ILE A 46 -0.76 -3.54 2.46
C ILE A 46 0.77 -3.72 2.51
N GLY A 47 1.30 -4.45 3.49
CA GLY A 47 2.74 -4.77 3.57
C GLY A 47 3.28 -5.52 2.34
N SER A 48 2.46 -6.35 1.70
CA SER A 48 2.82 -6.97 0.42
C SER A 48 2.98 -5.93 -0.70
N LEU A 49 2.15 -4.89 -0.71
CA LEU A 49 2.27 -3.77 -1.67
C LEU A 49 3.51 -2.92 -1.39
N VAL A 50 3.83 -2.67 -0.11
CA VAL A 50 5.07 -1.98 0.30
C VAL A 50 6.29 -2.73 -0.24
N SER A 51 6.33 -4.05 -0.06
CA SER A 51 7.42 -4.90 -0.54
C SER A 51 7.54 -4.84 -2.07
N ALA A 52 6.42 -4.91 -2.78
CA ALA A 52 6.39 -4.82 -4.24
C ALA A 52 6.87 -3.44 -4.73
N ALA A 53 6.43 -2.34 -4.09
CA ALA A 53 6.85 -0.99 -4.44
C ALA A 53 8.35 -0.79 -4.21
N THR A 54 8.88 -1.30 -3.10
CA THR A 54 10.32 -1.25 -2.79
C THR A 54 11.14 -2.02 -3.84
N MET A 55 10.65 -3.17 -4.29
CA MET A 55 11.32 -3.93 -5.36
C MET A 55 11.25 -3.22 -6.71
N ASP A 56 10.12 -2.58 -7.03
CA ASP A 56 9.99 -1.78 -8.25
C ASP A 56 10.97 -0.59 -8.25
N GLU A 57 11.08 0.14 -7.13
CA GLU A 57 12.04 1.23 -6.95
C GLU A 57 13.49 0.74 -7.12
N ALA A 58 13.83 -0.40 -6.50
CA ALA A 58 15.16 -1.00 -6.64
C ALA A 58 15.48 -1.42 -8.08
N ASN A 59 14.47 -1.76 -8.88
CA ASN A 59 14.61 -2.12 -10.29
C ASN A 59 14.54 -0.90 -11.25
N GLY A 60 14.36 0.32 -10.73
CA GLY A 60 14.27 1.55 -11.52
C GLY A 60 12.92 1.76 -12.20
N HIS A 61 11.87 1.07 -11.76
CA HIS A 61 10.49 1.30 -12.20
C HIS A 61 9.83 2.41 -11.36
N VAL A 62 10.00 3.65 -11.83
CA VAL A 62 9.26 4.84 -11.37
C VAL A 62 8.01 5.09 -12.22
#